data_AF-A0A2X2SXS7-F1
#
_entry.id   AF-A0A2X2SXS7-F1
#
_cell.length_a   1.000
_cell.length_b   1.000
_cell.length_c   1.000
_cell.angle_alpha   90.00
_cell.angle_beta   90.00
_cell.angle_gamma   90.00
#
_symmetry.space_group_name_H-M   'P 1'
#
loop_
_entity.id
_entity.type
_entity.pdbx_description
1 polymer ?
#
loop_
_entity_poly.entity_id
_entity_poly.type
_entity_poly.pdbx_seq_one_letter_code
_entity_poly.pdbx_strand_id
1 'polypeptide(L)'
;MNCWITASFSGGVKRLWLSALDEASVRRALDNLLPGDKTALLYQAGLGRSQADWLVGMNMTRLYTVKARELGFGDVLSVGRVQTPTLALVVRRDNEIANFVPIPFWQVLAQLEKDGVRFRAAWVPAASYCDDERRCVQQSVAQAVAQLCRQTGSAVVTGVVRKREKTPAPLGFDLGTLQEVCSRKMGHGRESGVGHCAGAV
;
A
#
# COMPACT_ATOMS: atom_id res chain seq x y z
N MET A 1 -19.87 -13.63 22.00
CA MET A 1 -20.28 -15.04 22.11
C MET A 1 -19.42 -15.82 23.11
N ASN A 2 -18.09 -15.70 23.11
CA ASN A 2 -17.26 -16.35 24.14
C ASN A 2 -17.67 -16.03 25.59
N CYS A 3 -17.90 -14.75 25.93
CA CYS A 3 -18.28 -14.35 27.29
C CYS A 3 -19.57 -15.04 27.80
N TRP A 4 -20.59 -15.18 26.95
CA TRP A 4 -21.87 -15.82 27.32
C TRP A 4 -21.77 -17.34 27.44
N ILE A 5 -20.97 -17.97 26.58
CA ILE A 5 -20.69 -19.41 26.61
C ILE A 5 -19.88 -19.75 27.86
N THR A 6 -18.86 -18.96 28.19
CA THR A 6 -18.08 -19.12 29.43
C THR A 6 -18.89 -18.81 30.69
N ALA A 7 -19.91 -17.94 30.59
CA ALA A 7 -20.82 -17.60 31.69
C ALA A 7 -22.00 -18.56 31.83
N SER A 8 -22.07 -19.65 31.03
CA SER A 8 -23.17 -20.63 31.05
C SER A 8 -24.57 -20.01 30.88
N PHE A 9 -24.68 -18.92 30.12
CA PHE A 9 -25.95 -18.25 29.88
C PHE A 9 -26.79 -19.02 28.84
N SER A 10 -28.00 -19.42 29.22
CA SER A 10 -28.93 -20.22 28.39
C SER A 10 -30.10 -19.42 27.79
N GLY A 11 -30.18 -18.12 28.08
CA GLY A 11 -31.24 -17.24 27.55
C GLY A 11 -31.01 -16.81 26.10
N GLY A 12 -32.04 -16.18 25.51
CA GLY A 12 -31.94 -15.61 24.17
C GLY A 12 -30.92 -14.47 24.09
N VAL A 13 -30.00 -14.54 23.13
CA VAL A 13 -28.97 -13.52 22.91
C VAL A 13 -29.38 -12.59 21.78
N LYS A 14 -29.33 -11.28 22.03
CA LYS A 14 -29.47 -10.23 21.01
C LYS A 14 -28.15 -9.48 20.82
N ARG A 15 -27.94 -8.95 19.62
CA ARG A 15 -26.74 -8.22 19.22
C ARG A 15 -27.08 -6.76 18.97
N LEU A 16 -26.47 -5.89 19.78
CA LEU A 16 -26.40 -4.47 19.50
C LEU A 16 -25.37 -4.22 18.39
N TRP A 17 -25.78 -3.58 17.30
CA TRP A 17 -24.95 -3.34 16.12
C TRP A 17 -24.94 -1.85 15.79
N LEU A 18 -23.82 -1.17 16.09
CA LEU A 18 -23.66 0.27 15.88
C LEU A 18 -22.31 0.58 15.24
N SER A 19 -22.27 1.66 14.46
CA SER A 19 -21.07 2.18 13.80
C SER A 19 -20.65 3.56 14.30
N ALA A 20 -21.48 4.22 15.10
CA ALA A 20 -21.23 5.52 15.73
C ALA A 20 -21.80 5.52 17.15
N LEU A 21 -21.16 6.29 18.04
CA LEU A 21 -21.49 6.37 19.47
C LEU A 21 -22.37 7.59 19.81
N ASP A 22 -22.87 8.32 18.82
CA ASP A 22 -23.80 9.42 19.03
C ASP A 22 -25.17 8.94 19.52
N GLU A 23 -25.88 9.78 20.27
CA GLU A 23 -27.15 9.45 20.90
C GLU A 23 -28.20 8.92 19.92
N ALA A 24 -28.31 9.53 18.73
CA ALA A 24 -29.29 9.11 17.73
C ALA A 24 -28.97 7.72 17.17
N SER A 25 -27.70 7.42 16.89
CA SER A 25 -27.26 6.09 16.45
C SER A 25 -27.42 5.02 17.51
N VAL A 26 -27.12 5.32 18.77
CA VAL A 26 -27.30 4.38 19.89
C VAL A 26 -28.78 4.06 20.11
N ARG A 27 -29.66 5.07 20.16
CA ARG A 27 -31.11 4.87 20.30
C ARG A 27 -31.66 3.99 19.16
N ARG A 28 -31.34 4.33 17.91
CA ARG A 28 -31.74 3.53 16.73
C ARG A 28 -31.25 2.08 16.79
N ALA A 29 -30.03 1.83 17.27
CA ALA A 29 -29.47 0.48 17.38
C ALA A 29 -30.14 -0.33 18.50
N LEU A 30 -30.52 0.31 19.61
CA LEU A 30 -31.26 -0.33 20.71
C LEU A 30 -32.68 -0.70 20.30
N ASP A 31 -33.34 0.14 19.51
CA ASP A 31 -34.68 -0.15 18.98
C ASP A 31 -34.67 -1.31 17.97
N ASN A 32 -33.53 -1.54 17.30
CA ASN A 32 -33.36 -2.51 16.22
C ASN A 32 -32.32 -3.60 16.56
N LEU A 33 -32.41 -4.19 17.76
CA LEU A 33 -31.52 -5.28 18.16
C LEU A 33 -31.62 -6.49 17.23
N LEU A 34 -30.46 -6.94 16.73
CA LEU A 34 -30.40 -8.12 15.88
C LEU A 34 -30.51 -9.40 16.71
N PRO A 35 -31.25 -10.42 16.24
CA PRO A 35 -31.16 -11.77 16.77
C PRO A 35 -29.70 -12.30 16.71
N GLY A 36 -29.25 -13.03 17.72
CA GLY A 36 -27.85 -13.45 17.84
C GLY A 36 -27.34 -14.33 16.69
N ASP A 37 -28.22 -15.17 16.13
CA ASP A 37 -27.97 -16.03 14.96
C ASP A 37 -27.57 -15.25 13.71
N LYS A 38 -28.09 -14.03 13.51
CA LYS A 38 -27.70 -13.15 12.39
C LYS A 38 -26.20 -12.85 12.32
N THR A 39 -25.50 -12.96 13.45
CA THR A 39 -24.05 -12.70 13.53
C THR A 39 -23.21 -13.94 13.88
N ALA A 40 -23.83 -15.12 13.95
CA ALA A 40 -23.14 -16.36 14.31
C ALA A 40 -22.02 -16.70 13.32
N LEU A 41 -22.22 -16.49 12.01
CA LEU A 41 -21.19 -16.73 10.99
C LEU A 41 -19.98 -15.78 11.16
N LEU A 42 -20.20 -14.53 11.54
CA LEU A 42 -19.12 -13.58 11.81
C LEU A 42 -18.30 -14.00 13.03
N TYR A 43 -18.96 -14.55 14.05
CA TYR A 43 -18.28 -15.15 15.19
C TYR A 43 -17.43 -16.36 14.78
N GLN A 44 -17.99 -17.29 14.00
CA GLN A 44 -17.25 -18.47 13.52
C GLN A 44 -16.04 -18.08 12.66
N ALA A 45 -16.17 -17.05 11.82
CA ALA A 45 -15.04 -16.51 11.06
C ALA A 45 -13.93 -15.96 11.98
N GLY A 46 -14.30 -15.21 13.02
CA GLY A 46 -13.36 -14.70 14.02
C GLY A 46 -12.67 -15.81 14.81
N LEU A 47 -13.41 -16.85 15.20
CA LEU A 47 -12.89 -18.02 15.91
C LEU A 47 -11.92 -18.81 15.03
N GLY A 48 -12.31 -19.12 13.79
CA GLY A 48 -11.46 -19.83 12.83
C GLY A 48 -10.15 -19.08 12.56
N ARG A 49 -10.21 -17.75 12.40
CA ARG A 49 -9.01 -16.92 12.29
C ARG A 49 -8.12 -17.02 13.53
N SER A 50 -8.70 -16.90 14.73
CA SER A 50 -7.95 -17.00 15.99
C SER A 50 -7.25 -18.35 16.15
N GLN A 51 -7.93 -19.44 15.79
CA GLN A 51 -7.36 -20.78 15.84
C GLN A 51 -6.25 -20.97 14.81
N ALA A 52 -6.46 -20.52 13.57
CA ALA A 52 -5.46 -20.61 12.51
C ALA A 52 -4.19 -19.81 12.85
N ASP A 53 -4.35 -18.58 13.35
CA ASP A 53 -3.23 -17.74 13.76
C ASP A 53 -2.45 -18.35 14.93
N TRP A 54 -3.15 -18.96 15.90
CA TRP A 54 -2.52 -19.67 17.01
C TRP A 54 -1.78 -20.94 16.55
N LEU A 55 -2.41 -21.75 15.69
CA LEU A 55 -1.81 -22.98 15.17
C LEU A 55 -0.53 -22.69 14.38
N VAL A 56 -0.56 -21.73 13.45
CA VAL A 56 0.63 -21.35 12.68
C VAL A 56 1.66 -20.72 13.59
N GLY A 57 1.25 -19.77 14.45
CA GLY A 57 2.15 -19.04 15.32
C GLY A 57 2.91 -19.92 16.31
N MET A 58 2.18 -20.79 17.02
CA MET A 58 2.74 -21.66 18.05
C MET A 58 3.68 -22.71 17.45
N ASN A 59 3.23 -23.42 16.41
CA ASN A 59 4.00 -24.53 15.85
C ASN A 59 5.24 -24.03 15.11
N MET A 60 5.10 -23.03 14.24
CA MET A 60 6.24 -22.54 13.45
C MET A 60 7.25 -21.80 14.30
N THR A 61 6.82 -20.96 15.26
CA THR A 61 7.76 -20.28 16.16
C THR A 61 8.62 -21.29 16.94
N ARG A 62 8.01 -22.36 17.46
CA ARG A 62 8.75 -23.42 18.17
C ARG A 62 9.73 -24.14 17.23
N LEU A 63 9.27 -24.54 16.04
CA LEU A 63 10.10 -25.22 15.05
C LEU A 63 11.34 -24.39 14.69
N TYR A 64 11.14 -23.13 14.26
CA TYR A 64 12.22 -22.27 13.82
C TYR A 64 13.16 -21.89 14.96
N THR A 65 12.63 -21.66 16.17
CA THR A 65 13.47 -21.36 17.34
C THR A 65 14.35 -22.55 17.72
N VAL A 66 13.83 -23.78 17.72
CA VAL A 66 14.64 -24.97 18.01
C VAL A 66 15.72 -25.16 16.96
N LYS A 67 15.39 -25.01 15.67
CA LYS A 67 16.37 -25.10 14.59
C LYS A 67 17.43 -24.00 14.64
N ALA A 68 17.06 -22.79 15.01
CA ALA A 68 18.02 -21.71 15.19
C ALA A 68 18.96 -21.97 16.38
N ARG A 69 18.45 -22.53 17.48
CA ARG A 69 19.27 -22.92 18.63
C ARG A 69 20.30 -24.00 18.29
N GLU A 70 19.93 -24.98 17.47
CA GLU A 70 20.89 -25.98 16.95
C GLU A 70 22.05 -25.31 16.18
N LEU A 71 21.82 -24.14 15.57
CA LEU A 71 22.81 -23.34 14.84
C LEU A 71 23.50 -22.26 15.69
N GLY A 72 23.26 -22.24 17.02
CA GLY A 72 23.89 -21.30 17.95
C GLY A 72 23.14 -19.97 18.17
N PHE A 73 21.93 -19.81 17.64
CA PHE A 73 21.10 -18.63 17.90
C PHE A 73 20.33 -18.76 19.22
N GLY A 74 20.48 -17.79 20.14
CA GLY A 74 19.84 -17.82 21.47
C GLY A 74 18.39 -17.33 21.50
N ASP A 75 17.99 -16.53 20.52
CA ASP A 75 16.72 -15.79 20.55
C ASP A 75 15.53 -16.57 19.98
N VAL A 76 14.33 -16.10 20.31
CA VAL A 76 13.07 -16.65 19.76
C VAL A 76 12.87 -16.12 18.35
N LEU A 77 12.66 -17.03 17.39
CA LEU A 77 12.27 -16.68 16.03
C LEU A 77 10.75 -16.75 15.89
N SER A 78 10.07 -15.61 16.08
CA SER A 78 8.63 -15.52 15.94
C SER A 78 8.20 -15.69 14.48
N VAL A 79 7.29 -16.64 14.26
CA VAL A 79 6.69 -16.90 12.95
C VAL A 79 5.18 -16.71 13.07
N GLY A 80 4.56 -16.08 12.09
CA GLY A 80 3.11 -15.90 12.09
C GLY A 80 2.59 -15.44 10.75
N ARG A 81 1.30 -15.70 10.51
CA ARG A 81 0.64 -15.44 9.22
C ARG A 81 0.66 -13.97 8.78
N VAL A 82 0.79 -13.02 9.72
CA VAL A 82 0.84 -11.58 9.41
C VAL A 82 2.27 -11.04 9.49
N GLN A 83 2.97 -11.29 10.60
CA GLN A 83 4.33 -10.74 10.82
C GLN A 83 5.33 -11.26 9.78
N THR A 84 5.29 -12.54 9.43
CA THR A 84 6.30 -13.16 8.57
C THR A 84 6.17 -12.71 7.11
N PRO A 85 4.98 -12.67 6.48
CA PRO A 85 4.83 -12.07 5.15
C PRO A 85 5.16 -10.58 5.13
N THR A 86 4.86 -9.84 6.21
CA THR A 86 5.24 -8.42 6.32
C THR A 86 6.75 -8.26 6.30
N LEU A 87 7.48 -9.06 7.10
CA LEU A 87 8.94 -9.10 7.07
C LEU A 87 9.46 -9.50 5.68
N ALA A 88 8.84 -10.48 5.03
CA ALA A 88 9.23 -10.91 3.69
C ALA A 88 9.12 -9.80 2.64
N LEU A 89 8.13 -8.90 2.75
CA LEU A 89 8.03 -7.73 1.87
C LEU A 89 9.23 -6.80 2.02
N VAL A 90 9.66 -6.55 3.26
CA VAL A 90 10.83 -5.70 3.56
C VAL A 90 12.11 -6.37 3.04
N VAL A 91 12.35 -7.63 3.42
CA VAL A 91 13.53 -8.39 3.00
C VAL A 91 13.62 -8.50 1.48
N ARG A 92 12.50 -8.75 0.78
CA ARG A 92 12.49 -8.79 -0.68
C ARG A 92 12.87 -7.43 -1.26
N ARG A 93 12.34 -6.34 -0.71
CA ARG A 93 12.67 -4.99 -1.18
C ARG A 93 14.13 -4.65 -0.93
N ASP A 94 14.68 -5.01 0.22
CA ASP A 94 16.09 -4.81 0.54
C ASP A 94 16.99 -5.61 -0.42
N ASN A 95 16.60 -6.85 -0.74
CA ASN A 95 17.32 -7.66 -1.73
C ASN A 95 17.22 -7.06 -3.15
N GLU A 96 16.07 -6.52 -3.55
CA GLU A 96 15.94 -5.81 -4.83
C GLU A 96 16.88 -4.60 -4.89
N ILE A 97 16.99 -3.84 -3.79
CA ILE A 97 17.88 -2.67 -3.70
C ILE A 97 19.36 -3.12 -3.70
N ALA A 98 19.72 -4.13 -2.91
CA ALA A 98 21.09 -4.62 -2.82
C ALA A 98 21.61 -5.21 -4.14
N ASN A 99 20.72 -5.84 -4.91
CA ASN A 99 21.05 -6.40 -6.23
C ASN A 99 20.77 -5.42 -7.38
N PHE A 100 20.37 -4.17 -7.10
CA PHE A 100 20.13 -3.18 -8.14
C PHE A 100 21.45 -2.71 -8.74
N VAL A 101 21.65 -2.96 -10.04
CA VAL A 101 22.78 -2.46 -10.80
C VAL A 101 22.33 -1.22 -11.58
N PRO A 102 22.80 0.00 -11.25
CA PRO A 102 22.41 1.21 -11.95
C PRO A 102 22.96 1.20 -13.39
N ILE A 103 22.07 1.37 -14.36
CA ILE A 103 22.43 1.47 -15.78
C ILE A 103 22.31 2.94 -16.19
N PRO A 104 23.38 3.56 -16.73
CA PRO A 104 23.28 4.93 -17.25
C PRO A 104 22.36 4.97 -18.45
N PHE A 105 21.50 5.99 -18.50
CA PHE A 105 20.64 6.27 -19.63
C PHE A 105 20.70 7.76 -19.98
N TRP A 106 20.33 8.09 -21.21
CA TRP A 106 20.40 9.43 -21.75
C TRP A 106 19.02 9.89 -22.24
N GLN A 107 18.66 11.12 -21.89
CA GLN A 107 17.45 11.77 -22.38
C GLN A 107 17.83 13.08 -23.07
N VAL A 108 17.24 13.33 -24.25
CA VAL A 108 17.41 14.59 -24.97
C VAL A 108 16.19 15.45 -24.71
N LEU A 109 16.40 16.65 -24.16
CA LEU A 109 15.37 17.65 -23.90
C LEU A 109 15.61 18.86 -24.80
N ALA A 110 14.68 19.12 -25.72
CA ALA A 110 14.69 20.31 -26.56
C ALA A 110 13.93 21.46 -25.89
N GLN A 111 14.54 22.64 -25.83
CA GLN A 111 13.84 23.89 -25.49
C GLN A 111 13.21 24.42 -26.78
N LEU A 112 11.90 24.56 -26.81
CA LEU A 112 11.15 25.05 -27.95
C LEU A 112 10.42 26.32 -27.55
N GLU A 113 10.23 27.22 -28.51
CA GLU A 113 9.47 28.45 -28.33
C GLU A 113 8.45 28.57 -29.47
N LYS A 114 7.23 28.93 -29.13
CA LYS A 114 6.19 29.27 -30.10
C LYS A 114 5.36 30.43 -29.55
N ASP A 115 5.19 31.49 -30.34
CA ASP A 115 4.38 32.67 -29.98
C ASP A 115 4.77 33.27 -28.60
N GLY A 116 6.08 33.27 -28.29
CA GLY A 116 6.62 33.73 -27.01
C GLY A 116 6.47 32.75 -25.83
N VAL A 117 5.83 31.59 -26.04
CA VAL A 117 5.67 30.55 -25.02
C VAL A 117 6.79 29.52 -25.15
N ARG A 118 7.62 29.41 -24.10
CA ARG A 118 8.70 28.42 -24.01
C ARG A 118 8.22 27.14 -23.34
N PHE A 119 8.59 26.00 -23.91
CA PHE A 119 8.29 24.69 -23.35
C PHE A 119 9.41 23.68 -23.66
N ARG A 120 9.38 22.55 -22.95
CA ARG A 120 10.34 21.45 -23.14
C ARG A 120 9.68 20.31 -23.88
N ALA A 121 10.35 19.77 -24.88
CA ALA A 121 9.98 18.52 -25.52
C ALA A 121 11.04 17.46 -25.22
N ALA A 122 10.61 16.27 -24.81
CA ALA A 122 11.49 15.12 -24.62
C ALA A 122 11.54 14.29 -25.90
N TRP A 123 12.75 13.92 -26.32
CA TRP A 123 12.95 12.96 -27.40
C TRP A 123 12.41 11.59 -26.99
N VAL A 124 11.71 10.93 -27.92
CA VAL A 124 11.26 9.55 -27.79
C VAL A 124 12.22 8.66 -28.60
N PRO A 125 13.11 7.90 -27.93
CA PRO A 125 14.06 7.02 -28.61
C PRO A 125 13.37 5.83 -29.28
N ALA A 126 13.97 5.32 -30.36
CA ALA A 126 13.54 4.07 -30.97
C ALA A 126 13.87 2.88 -30.04
N ALA A 127 13.02 1.85 -30.05
CA ALA A 127 13.14 0.68 -29.17
C ALA A 127 14.50 -0.03 -29.28
N SER A 128 15.15 0.01 -30.45
CA SER A 128 16.48 -0.56 -30.68
C SER A 128 17.61 0.05 -29.84
N TYR A 129 17.40 1.25 -29.29
CA TYR A 129 18.38 1.96 -28.48
C TYR A 129 18.01 1.99 -27.00
N CYS A 130 16.92 1.33 -26.62
CA CYS A 130 16.33 1.42 -25.30
C CYS A 130 16.53 0.17 -24.45
N ASP A 131 16.43 0.35 -23.14
CA ASP A 131 16.11 -0.73 -22.21
C ASP A 131 14.60 -1.04 -22.18
N ASP A 132 14.21 -1.98 -21.32
CA ASP A 132 12.83 -2.41 -21.11
C ASP A 132 11.90 -1.28 -20.64
N GLU A 133 12.46 -0.21 -20.03
CA GLU A 133 11.73 0.98 -19.59
C GLU A 133 11.65 2.08 -20.67
N ARG A 134 12.07 1.78 -21.91
CA ARG A 134 12.13 2.75 -23.03
C ARG A 134 13.08 3.93 -22.79
N ARG A 135 14.12 3.73 -21.99
CA ARG A 135 15.18 4.72 -21.75
C ARG A 135 16.35 4.45 -22.69
N CYS A 136 16.87 5.46 -23.36
CA CYS A 136 18.01 5.28 -24.28
C CYS A 136 19.29 4.95 -23.50
N VAL A 137 19.89 3.78 -23.76
CA VAL A 137 21.14 3.32 -23.13
C VAL A 137 22.37 3.51 -24.03
N GLN A 138 22.22 4.19 -25.16
CA GLN A 138 23.33 4.47 -26.08
C GLN A 138 23.62 5.97 -26.12
N GLN A 139 24.72 6.37 -25.47
CA GLN A 139 25.15 7.76 -25.41
C GLN A 139 25.36 8.40 -26.80
N SER A 140 26.00 7.67 -27.72
CA SER A 140 26.32 8.16 -29.06
C SER A 140 25.07 8.55 -29.85
N VAL A 141 24.00 7.76 -29.73
CA VAL A 141 22.70 8.03 -30.37
C VAL A 141 22.07 9.28 -29.78
N ALA A 142 22.04 9.39 -28.45
CA ALA A 142 21.51 10.58 -27.78
C ALA A 142 22.28 11.86 -28.17
N GLN A 143 23.62 11.78 -28.28
CA GLN A 143 24.46 12.89 -28.72
C GLN A 143 24.20 13.27 -30.19
N ALA A 144 24.09 12.29 -31.08
CA ALA A 144 23.78 12.52 -32.49
C ALA A 144 22.41 13.20 -32.66
N VAL A 145 21.39 12.74 -31.92
CA VAL A 145 20.07 13.38 -31.92
C VAL A 145 20.14 14.81 -31.37
N ALA A 146 20.87 15.05 -30.27
CA ALA A 146 21.03 16.38 -29.73
C ALA A 146 21.78 17.35 -30.68
N GLN A 147 22.71 16.83 -31.49
CA GLN A 147 23.39 17.61 -32.52
C GLN A 147 22.45 17.90 -33.70
N LEU A 148 21.69 16.89 -34.16
CA LEU A 148 20.69 17.05 -35.22
C LEU A 148 19.65 18.11 -34.84
N CYS A 149 19.08 18.02 -33.63
CA CYS A 149 18.11 19.01 -33.15
C CYS A 149 18.68 20.44 -33.14
N ARG A 150 19.96 20.62 -32.77
CA ARG A 150 20.63 21.92 -32.81
C ARG A 150 20.85 22.43 -34.23
N GLN A 151 21.17 21.56 -35.17
CA GLN A 151 21.38 21.91 -36.57
C GLN A 151 20.08 22.24 -37.30
N THR A 152 19.00 21.49 -37.04
CA THR A 152 17.69 21.73 -37.66
C THR A 152 17.07 23.04 -37.20
N GLY A 153 17.25 23.40 -35.92
CA GLY A 153 16.83 24.69 -35.35
C GLY A 153 15.32 24.97 -35.39
N SER A 154 14.52 24.00 -35.83
CA SER A 154 13.08 24.11 -36.04
C SER A 154 12.39 22.78 -35.71
N ALA A 155 11.12 22.85 -35.33
CA ALA A 155 10.30 21.69 -35.00
C ALA A 155 8.92 21.83 -35.63
N VAL A 156 8.36 20.72 -36.13
CA VAL A 156 7.03 20.67 -36.72
C VAL A 156 6.12 19.88 -35.80
N VAL A 157 4.96 20.47 -35.47
CA VAL A 157 3.93 19.78 -34.69
C VAL A 157 3.21 18.79 -35.60
N THR A 158 3.33 17.50 -35.30
CA THR A 158 2.68 16.42 -36.07
C THR A 158 1.26 16.12 -35.60
N GLY A 159 0.95 16.43 -34.34
CA GLY A 159 -0.39 16.22 -33.78
C GLY A 159 -0.56 16.92 -32.45
N VAL A 160 -1.80 17.35 -32.16
CA VAL A 160 -2.19 17.94 -30.89
C VAL A 160 -3.43 17.21 -30.39
N VAL A 161 -3.34 16.64 -29.20
CA VAL A 161 -4.48 16.01 -28.54
C VAL A 161 -4.79 16.82 -27.28
N ARG A 162 -6.01 17.37 -27.21
CA ARG A 162 -6.51 18.04 -26.01
C ARG A 162 -7.58 17.17 -25.38
N LYS A 163 -7.31 16.68 -24.18
CA LYS A 163 -8.27 15.90 -23.40
C LYS A 163 -8.72 16.72 -22.19
N ARG A 164 -10.03 16.78 -21.98
CA ARG A 164 -10.59 17.34 -20.75
C ARG A 164 -10.65 16.22 -19.72
N GLU A 165 -9.85 16.33 -18.67
CA GLU A 165 -9.91 15.41 -17.54
C GLU A 165 -10.66 16.06 -16.38
N LYS A 166 -11.54 15.28 -15.74
CA LYS A 166 -12.27 15.68 -14.55
C LYS A 166 -11.80 14.79 -13.41
N THR A 167 -11.16 15.39 -12.42
CA THR A 167 -10.78 14.68 -11.20
C THR A 167 -11.94 14.80 -10.21
N PRO A 168 -12.65 13.71 -9.87
CA PRO A 168 -13.69 13.75 -8.84
C PRO A 168 -13.06 14.03 -7.47
N ALA A 169 -13.88 14.51 -6.54
CA ALA A 169 -13.46 14.61 -5.15
C ALA A 169 -13.07 13.21 -4.62
N PRO A 170 -12.02 13.11 -3.79
CA PRO A 170 -11.64 11.84 -3.18
C PRO A 170 -12.78 11.32 -2.28
N LEU A 171 -12.87 10.00 -2.15
CA LEU A 171 -13.80 9.37 -1.22
C LEU A 171 -13.41 9.71 0.23
N GLY A 172 -14.35 9.48 1.16
CA GLY A 172 -14.06 9.53 2.59
C GLY A 172 -12.93 8.56 2.94
N PHE A 173 -12.13 8.91 3.95
CA PHE A 173 -11.01 8.08 4.37
C PHE A 173 -11.49 6.78 5.03
N ASP A 174 -10.88 5.66 4.64
CA ASP A 174 -10.77 4.52 5.53
C ASP A 174 -9.57 4.70 6.48
N LEU A 175 -9.47 3.85 7.49
CA LEU A 175 -8.41 3.96 8.50
C LEU A 175 -7.00 3.82 7.89
N GLY A 176 -6.82 2.98 6.88
CA GLY A 176 -5.52 2.76 6.24
C GLY A 176 -5.05 3.99 5.47
N THR A 177 -5.94 4.54 4.64
CA THR A 177 -5.69 5.75 3.85
C THR A 177 -5.46 6.95 4.78
N LEU A 178 -6.23 7.06 5.86
CA LEU A 178 -6.03 8.11 6.87
C LEU A 178 -4.62 8.01 7.48
N GLN A 179 -4.22 6.80 7.92
CA GLN A 179 -2.87 6.57 8.46
C GLN A 179 -1.78 6.94 7.45
N GLU A 180 -1.91 6.53 6.18
CA GLU A 180 -0.92 6.85 5.14
C GLU A 180 -0.79 8.35 4.90
N VAL A 181 -1.92 9.05 4.81
CA VAL A 181 -1.94 10.51 4.60
C VAL A 181 -1.35 11.23 5.80
N CYS A 182 -1.72 10.82 7.02
CA CYS A 182 -1.20 11.39 8.26
C CYS A 182 0.30 11.15 8.41
N SER A 183 0.80 9.94 8.15
CA SER A 183 2.24 9.64 8.17
C SER A 183 3.00 10.49 7.14
N ARG A 184 2.47 10.63 5.92
CA ARG A 184 3.09 11.44 4.86
C ARG A 184 3.13 12.94 5.20
N LYS A 185 2.07 13.48 5.79
CA LYS A 185 1.95 14.93 6.06
C LYS A 185 2.54 15.37 7.40
N MET A 186 2.48 14.51 8.41
CA MET A 186 2.78 14.87 9.80
C MET A 186 3.95 14.09 10.40
N GLY A 187 4.53 13.13 9.67
CA GLY A 187 5.69 12.37 10.14
C GLY A 187 5.41 11.43 11.33
N HIS A 188 4.14 11.18 11.67
CA HIS A 188 3.77 10.28 12.75
C HIS A 188 3.88 8.80 12.33
N GLY A 189 4.45 7.97 13.21
CA GLY A 189 4.42 6.51 13.07
C GLY A 189 2.99 5.95 13.21
N ARG A 190 2.73 4.78 12.61
CA ARG A 190 1.39 4.19 12.50
C ARG A 190 0.68 4.01 13.85
N GLU A 191 1.42 3.68 14.92
CA GLU A 191 0.84 3.50 16.26
C GLU A 191 0.40 4.81 16.91
N SER A 192 1.20 5.87 16.78
CA SER A 192 0.83 7.23 17.25
C SER A 192 -0.32 7.81 16.42
N GLY A 193 -0.37 7.48 15.13
CA GLY A 193 -1.45 7.88 14.22
C GLY A 193 -2.80 7.26 14.57
N VAL A 194 -2.85 5.98 14.97
CA VAL A 194 -4.10 5.32 15.39
C VAL A 194 -4.71 5.98 16.62
N GLY A 195 -3.91 6.23 17.66
CA GLY A 195 -4.41 6.87 18.88
C GLY A 195 -4.93 8.29 18.66
N HIS A 196 -4.22 9.08 17.85
CA HIS A 196 -4.60 10.46 17.55
C HIS A 196 -5.79 10.54 16.58
N CYS A 197 -5.86 9.64 15.58
CA CYS A 197 -6.94 9.61 14.61
C CYS A 197 -8.22 8.94 15.15
N ALA A 198 -8.11 7.95 16.04
CA ALA A 198 -9.27 7.31 16.65
C ALA A 198 -9.94 8.18 17.72
N GLY A 199 -9.23 9.15 18.32
CA GLY A 199 -9.81 10.15 19.22
C GLY A 199 -10.41 11.37 18.51
N ALA A 200 -10.19 11.50 17.20
CA ALA A 200 -10.69 12.61 16.38
C ALA A 200 -11.98 12.28 15.60
N VAL A 201 -12.50 11.06 15.76
CA VAL A 201 -13.80 10.58 15.24
C VAL A 201 -14.72 10.30 16.42
#